data_AF-A0A1I3B508-F1
#
_entry.id   AF-A0A1I3B508-F1
#
_cell.length_a   1.000
_cell.length_b   1.000
_cell.length_c   1.000
_cell.angle_alpha   90.00
_cell.angle_beta   90.00
_cell.angle_gamma   90.00
#
_symmetry.space_group_name_H-M   'P 1'
#
loop_
_entity.id
_entity.type
_entity.pdbx_description
1 polymer ?
#
loop_
_entity_poly.entity_id
_entity_poly.type
_entity_poly.pdbx_seq_one_letter_code
_entity_poly.pdbx_strand_id
1 'polypeptide(L)' 'MNNGKASFPEFHSVYIDPESWQHWKKTGKFRDGTILIKEMASVGSKTAVSGKGYFMGTS' A
#
# COMPACT_ATOMS: atom_id res chain seq x y z
N MET A 1 9.95 8.08 -12.76
CA MET A 1 9.76 6.67 -12.37
C MET A 1 9.33 5.88 -13.60
N ASN A 2 9.94 4.71 -13.82
CA ASN A 2 9.64 3.70 -14.85
C ASN A 2 9.18 4.20 -16.24
N ASN A 3 9.59 5.38 -16.68
CA ASN A 3 9.08 6.03 -17.90
C ASN A 3 7.52 6.03 -18.01
N GLY A 4 6.81 6.14 -16.88
CA GLY A 4 5.34 6.06 -16.86
C GLY A 4 4.77 4.65 -17.09
N LYS A 5 5.61 3.60 -17.05
CA LYS A 5 5.25 2.18 -17.26
C LYS A 5 5.34 1.36 -15.98
N ALA A 6 5.02 1.94 -14.82
CA ALA A 6 4.74 1.08 -13.67
C ALA A 6 3.50 0.24 -14.04
N SER A 7 3.57 -1.09 -13.87
CA SER A 7 2.44 -1.98 -14.19
C SER A 7 1.18 -1.69 -13.35
N PHE A 8 1.33 -0.87 -12.30
CA PHE A 8 0.31 -0.45 -11.35
C PHE A 8 0.60 1.01 -10.91
N PRO A 9 -0.43 1.83 -10.62
CA PRO A 9 -0.25 3.18 -10.06
C PRO A 9 0.64 3.17 -8.82
N GLU A 10 1.51 4.17 -8.68
CA GLU A 10 2.79 4.04 -7.97
C GLU A 10 2.70 3.79 -6.45
N PHE A 11 1.71 4.32 -5.73
CA PHE A 11 1.53 4.05 -4.31
C PHE A 11 0.71 2.79 -4.08
N HIS A 12 1.18 1.95 -3.16
CA HIS A 12 0.49 0.74 -2.73
C HIS A 12 0.27 0.76 -1.23
N SER A 13 -0.99 0.87 -0.80
CA SER A 13 -1.38 0.65 0.60
C SER A 13 -1.92 -0.78 0.73
N VAL A 14 -1.37 -1.56 1.67
CA VAL A 14 -1.73 -2.98 1.84
C VAL A 14 -2.33 -3.18 3.23
N TYR A 15 -3.49 -3.83 3.26
CA TYR A 15 -4.25 -4.08 4.47
C TYR A 15 -4.51 -5.58 4.64
N ILE A 16 -4.58 -6.02 5.89
CA ILE A 16 -4.94 -7.39 6.29
C ILE A 16 -6.22 -7.33 7.14
N ASP A 17 -7.09 -8.32 7.01
CA ASP A 17 -8.28 -8.38 7.86
C ASP A 17 -7.92 -8.47 9.36
N PRO A 18 -8.70 -7.83 10.26
CA PRO A 18 -8.32 -7.72 11.66
C PRO A 18 -8.13 -9.06 12.39
N GLU A 19 -8.94 -10.06 12.06
CA GLU A 19 -8.87 -11.38 12.69
C GLU A 19 -7.57 -12.10 12.30
N SER A 20 -7.21 -12.06 11.01
CA SER A 20 -5.95 -12.61 10.51
C SER A 20 -4.73 -11.88 11.08
N TRP A 21 -4.81 -10.56 11.28
CA TRP A 21 -3.75 -9.83 11.97
C TRP A 21 -3.53 -10.33 13.41
N GLN A 22 -4.61 -10.59 14.15
CA GLN A 22 -4.50 -11.12 15.51
C GLN A 22 -3.92 -12.53 15.54
N HIS A 23 -4.30 -13.39 14.58
CA HIS A 23 -3.71 -14.72 14.44
C HIS A 23 -2.22 -14.64 14.08
N TRP A 24 -1.86 -13.79 13.11
CA TRP A 24 -0.49 -13.57 12.69
C TRP A 24 0.40 -13.11 13.84
N LYS A 25 -0.04 -12.15 14.67
CA LYS A 25 0.73 -11.68 15.83
C LYS A 25 1.06 -12.79 16.83
N LYS A 26 0.24 -13.82 16.93
CA LYS A 26 0.45 -14.95 17.86
C LYS A 26 1.32 -16.05 17.27
N THR A 27 1.20 -16.29 15.96
CA THR A 27 1.72 -17.51 15.33
C THR A 27 2.80 -17.27 14.27
N GLY A 28 2.90 -16.04 13.75
CA GLY A 28 3.70 -15.71 12.58
C GLY A 28 3.21 -16.40 11.29
N LYS A 29 1.95 -16.84 11.24
CA LYS A 29 1.35 -17.54 10.10
C LYS A 29 0.07 -16.88 9.65
N PHE A 30 -0.26 -17.02 8.37
CA PHE A 30 -1.58 -16.68 7.85
C PHE A 30 -2.53 -17.84 8.11
N ARG A 31 -3.67 -17.55 8.73
CA ARG A 31 -4.74 -18.53 8.89
C ARG A 31 -5.46 -18.75 7.56
N ASP A 32 -6.13 -19.88 7.42
CA ASP A 32 -7.09 -20.06 6.33
C ASP A 32 -8.18 -18.99 6.39
N GLY A 33 -8.53 -18.46 5.21
CA GLY A 33 -9.45 -17.34 5.07
C GLY A 33 -8.83 -15.96 5.27
N THR A 34 -7.50 -15.84 5.37
CA THR A 34 -6.82 -14.53 5.39
C THR A 34 -7.14 -13.74 4.12
N ILE A 35 -7.57 -12.50 4.28
CA ILE A 35 -7.80 -11.56 3.18
C ILE A 35 -6.77 -10.45 3.23
N LEU A 36 -6.12 -10.20 2.08
CA LEU A 36 -5.24 -9.07 1.86
C LEU A 36 -5.84 -8.15 0.79
N ILE A 37 -5.90 -6.85 1.09
CA ILE A 37 -6.39 -5.83 0.16
C ILE A 37 -5.22 -4.95 -0.23
N LYS A 38 -5.01 -4.78 -1.54
CA LYS A 38 -4.02 -3.85 -2.10
C LYS A 38 -4.77 -2.71 -2.79
N GLU A 39 -4.66 -1.51 -2.22
CA GLU A 39 -5.15 -0.27 -2.83
C GLU A 39 -4.02 0.43 -3.56
N MET A 40 -4.31 0.97 -4.77
CA MET A 40 -3.34 1.62 -5.64
C MET A 40 -3.71 3.10 -5.83
N ALA A 41 -2.75 4.00 -5.67
CA ALA A 41 -2.94 5.43 -5.87
C ALA A 41 -1.82 6.03 -6.72
N SER A 42 -2.12 7.08 -7.48
CA SER A 42 -1.14 7.80 -8.29
C SER A 42 -0.27 8.72 -7.42
N VAL A 43 0.91 9.12 -7.92
CA VAL A 43 1.66 10.24 -7.33
C VAL A 43 0.99 11.55 -7.74
N GLY A 44 0.54 12.33 -6.76
CA GLY A 44 -0.06 13.65 -6.97
C GLY A 44 0.97 14.78 -6.98
N SER A 45 2.06 14.66 -6.22
CA SER A 45 3.12 15.67 -6.18
C SER A 45 4.50 15.07 -5.89
N LYS A 46 5.55 15.78 -6.31
CA LYS A 46 6.96 15.47 -5.97
C LYS A 46 7.59 16.43 -4.95
N THR A 47 6.83 17.41 -4.49
CA THR A 47 7.28 18.41 -3.52
C THR A 47 6.14 18.74 -2.56
N ALA A 48 6.45 18.81 -1.26
CA ALA A 48 5.54 19.27 -0.23
C ALA A 48 6.29 20.18 0.76
N VAL A 49 5.56 20.76 1.72
CA VAL A 49 6.16 21.56 2.81
C VAL A 49 7.18 20.77 3.66
N SER A 50 7.06 19.44 3.67
CA SER A 50 8.00 18.51 4.31
C SER A 50 9.24 18.18 3.47
N GLY A 51 9.34 18.71 2.24
CA GLY A 51 10.50 18.55 1.36
C GLY A 51 10.18 17.86 0.02
N LYS A 52 11.23 17.40 -0.64
CA LYS A 52 11.14 16.70 -1.94
C LYS A 52 10.89 15.21 -1.69
N GLY A 53 9.96 14.62 -2.43
CA GLY A 53 9.55 13.23 -2.22
C GLY A 53 8.53 12.79 -3.27
N TYR A 54 7.72 11.81 -2.91
CA TYR A 54 6.54 11.42 -3.67
C TYR A 54 5.37 11.47 -2.70
N PHE A 55 4.27 12.10 -3.11
CA PHE A 55 3.11 12.29 -2.26
C PHE A 55 1.89 11.74 -2.99
N MET A 56 1.10 10.95 -2.25
CA MET A 56 -0.09 10.29 -2.76
C MET A 56 -1.06 11.35 -3.32
N GLY A 57 -1.54 11.12 -4.53
CA GLY A 57 -2.59 11.92 -5.17
C GLY A 57 -3.96 11.32 -4.93
N THR A 58 -5.00 12.14 -5.02
CA THR A 58 -6.38 11.64 -5.12
C THR A 58 -6.60 11.09 -6.52
N SER A 59 -7.26 9.93 -6.59
CA SER A 59 -7.66 9.25 -7.84
C SER A 59 -8.58 10.12 -8.71
#